data_AF-A0A2E0VNC0-F1
#
_entry.id   AF-A0A2E0VNC0-F1
#
_cell.length_a   1.000
_cell.length_b   1.000
_cell.length_c   1.000
_cell.angle_alpha   90.00
_cell.angle_beta   90.00
_cell.angle_gamma   90.00
#
_symmetry.space_group_name_H-M   'P 1'
#
loop_
_entity.id
_entity.type
_entity.pdbx_description
1 polymer ?
#
loop_
_entity_poly.entity_id
_entity_poly.type
_entity_poly.pdbx_seq_one_letter_code
_entity_poly.pdbx_strand_id
1 'polypeptide(L)'
;MKEHFENNAEIEKLYREVMKYDREGDVYNAVKLCKRIAKLAPDWSAPYAYLGRLYKSRKEWKPVYHYSLRAVKNNPFNDETWSNLALAATVLEEWEIARQAWNQLGYKFRKADRELRLEMGRLAVCLNPDSNPEIVEASRIDPVRVIIESIPQPSSGRRYKDTLLIDLNPAGNHYIGRHAVPYFNELEHLKRSPWKTFATYLHTGSIDDVAVLAALCEDNRLGFDNWSHALRYLQPRLHPKVTEYFDLTNVGKHKRDLYLVAIAATEKQKVEPVLKEWEIITLKKFSQLEELG
;
A
#
# COMPACT_ATOMS: atom_id res chain seq x y z
N MET A 1 8.55 47.82 -16.44
CA MET A 1 9.05 46.71 -17.28
C MET A 1 10.35 46.14 -16.73
N LYS A 2 11.41 46.95 -16.55
CA LYS A 2 12.72 46.53 -15.98
C LYS A 2 12.63 45.93 -14.56
N GLU A 3 11.88 46.56 -13.66
CA GLU A 3 11.67 46.09 -12.27
C GLU A 3 10.93 44.75 -12.18
N HIS A 4 9.98 44.49 -13.08
CA HIS A 4 9.28 43.20 -13.17
C HIS A 4 10.21 42.09 -13.67
N PHE A 5 11.09 42.39 -14.62
CA PHE A 5 12.12 41.45 -15.10
C PHE A 5 13.19 41.16 -14.04
N GLU A 6 13.65 42.18 -13.30
CA GLU A 6 14.62 42.01 -12.20
C GLU A 6 14.03 41.18 -11.04
N ASN A 7 12.76 41.38 -10.71
CA ASN A 7 12.07 40.58 -9.69
C ASN A 7 11.91 39.10 -10.12
N ASN A 8 11.62 38.85 -11.40
CA ASN A 8 11.53 37.48 -11.92
C ASN A 8 12.90 36.76 -11.90
N ALA A 9 13.99 37.46 -12.27
CA ALA A 9 15.34 36.89 -12.23
C ALA A 9 15.80 36.51 -10.82
N GLU A 10 15.46 37.33 -9.82
CA GLU A 10 15.74 37.03 -8.41
C GLU A 10 14.91 35.85 -7.91
N ILE A 11 13.63 35.77 -8.29
CA ILE A 11 12.75 34.65 -7.93
C ILE A 11 13.25 33.32 -8.54
N GLU A 12 13.71 33.33 -9.78
CA GLU A 12 14.33 32.16 -10.41
C GLU A 12 15.64 31.75 -9.73
N LYS A 13 16.43 32.71 -9.26
CA LYS A 13 17.64 32.44 -8.49
C LYS A 13 17.31 31.80 -7.15
N LEU A 14 16.31 32.31 -6.43
CA LEU A 14 15.83 31.69 -5.19
C LEU A 14 15.36 30.25 -5.42
N TYR A 15 14.69 29.97 -6.55
CA TYR A 15 14.26 28.61 -6.86
C TYR A 15 15.43 27.68 -7.23
N ARG A 16 16.47 28.19 -7.91
CA ARG A 16 17.71 27.44 -8.10
C ARG A 16 18.38 27.08 -6.77
N GLU A 17 18.31 27.96 -5.77
CA GLU A 17 18.78 27.66 -4.41
C GLU A 17 17.92 26.61 -3.72
N VAL A 18 16.59 26.62 -3.88
CA VAL A 18 15.71 25.53 -3.43
C VAL A 18 16.19 24.19 -3.99
N MET A 19 16.41 24.09 -5.31
CA MET A 19 16.85 22.84 -5.95
C MET A 19 18.26 22.42 -5.54
N LYS A 20 19.10 23.36 -5.08
CA LYS A 20 20.38 23.05 -4.47
C LYS A 20 20.18 22.43 -3.08
N TYR A 21 19.42 23.08 -2.21
CA TYR A 21 19.12 22.55 -0.88
C TYR A 21 18.42 21.18 -0.92
N ASP A 22 17.49 20.97 -1.85
CA ASP A 22 16.83 19.67 -2.04
C ASP A 22 17.82 18.56 -2.38
N ARG A 23 18.78 18.83 -3.29
CA ARG A 23 19.84 17.88 -3.64
C ARG A 23 20.81 17.60 -2.49
N GLU A 24 21.03 18.59 -1.62
CA GLU A 24 21.86 18.46 -0.42
C GLU A 24 21.12 17.80 0.75
N GLY A 25 19.81 17.53 0.61
CA GLY A 25 18.97 16.97 1.67
C GLY A 25 18.57 17.99 2.75
N ASP A 26 18.87 19.28 2.55
CA ASP A 26 18.46 20.37 3.45
C ASP A 26 17.02 20.80 3.14
N VAL A 27 16.10 19.90 3.49
CA VAL A 27 14.67 20.07 3.30
C VAL A 27 14.16 21.32 4.02
N TYR A 28 14.74 21.68 5.18
CA TYR A 28 14.28 22.80 5.97
C TYR A 28 14.45 24.13 5.22
N ASN A 29 15.66 24.39 4.70
CA ASN A 29 15.91 25.62 3.96
C ASN A 29 15.19 25.64 2.61
N ALA A 30 15.07 24.49 1.93
CA ALA A 30 14.28 24.37 0.71
C ALA A 30 12.81 24.77 0.93
N VAL A 31 12.17 24.30 2.00
CA VAL A 31 10.78 24.67 2.35
C VAL A 31 10.66 26.15 2.65
N LYS A 32 11.58 26.70 3.44
CA LYS A 32 11.56 28.11 3.84
C LYS A 32 11.63 29.02 2.61
N LEU A 33 12.52 28.73 1.67
CA LEU A 33 12.63 29.45 0.42
C LEU A 33 11.40 29.25 -0.48
N CYS A 34 10.91 28.03 -0.65
CA CYS A 34 9.69 27.77 -1.42
C CYS A 34 8.49 28.56 -0.89
N LYS A 35 8.29 28.64 0.43
CA LYS A 35 7.22 29.46 1.04
C LYS A 35 7.42 30.96 0.81
N ARG A 36 8.67 31.44 0.77
CA ARG A 36 8.98 32.83 0.40
C ARG A 36 8.64 33.09 -1.05
N ILE A 37 9.07 32.21 -1.96
CA ILE A 37 8.78 32.33 -3.40
C ILE A 37 7.28 32.30 -3.66
N ALA A 38 6.52 31.40 -3.02
CA ALA A 38 5.07 31.33 -3.13
C ALA A 38 4.34 32.61 -2.71
N LYS A 39 4.96 33.47 -1.89
CA LYS A 39 4.43 34.80 -1.55
C LYS A 39 4.82 35.87 -2.58
N LEU A 40 6.01 35.76 -3.16
CA LEU A 40 6.54 36.71 -4.15
C LEU A 40 5.95 36.48 -5.55
N ALA A 41 5.67 35.23 -5.90
CA ALA A 41 5.08 34.81 -7.18
C ALA A 41 3.92 33.82 -6.93
N PRO A 42 2.73 34.30 -6.51
CA PRO A 42 1.58 33.45 -6.20
C PRO A 42 1.00 32.71 -7.41
N ASP A 43 1.29 33.17 -8.63
CA ASP A 43 0.84 32.53 -9.87
C ASP A 43 1.86 31.52 -10.42
N TRP A 44 3.02 31.37 -9.75
CA TRP A 44 4.03 30.41 -10.19
C TRP A 44 3.78 29.03 -9.58
N SER A 45 3.56 28.03 -10.44
CA SER A 45 3.23 26.66 -10.00
C SER A 45 4.37 25.92 -9.29
N ALA A 46 5.64 26.14 -9.67
CA ALA A 46 6.74 25.25 -9.29
C ALA A 46 7.03 25.17 -7.77
N PRO A 47 6.99 26.29 -7.00
CA PRO A 47 7.14 26.26 -5.54
C PRO A 47 6.02 25.47 -4.86
N TYR A 48 4.78 25.60 -5.35
CA TYR A 48 3.64 24.86 -4.80
C TYR A 48 3.74 23.37 -5.11
N ALA A 49 4.12 22.99 -6.34
CA ALA A 49 4.32 21.60 -6.72
C ALA A 49 5.41 20.93 -5.86
N TYR A 50 6.53 21.64 -5.64
CA TYR A 50 7.60 21.21 -4.74
C TYR A 50 7.09 20.96 -3.31
N LEU A 51 6.36 21.92 -2.74
CA LEU A 51 5.79 21.78 -1.39
C LEU A 51 4.82 20.60 -1.32
N GLY A 52 3.95 20.42 -2.32
CA GLY A 52 3.03 19.27 -2.41
C GLY A 52 3.77 17.93 -2.36
N ARG A 53 4.80 17.76 -3.19
CA ARG A 53 5.65 16.55 -3.20
C ARG A 53 6.31 16.30 -1.85
N LEU A 54 6.86 17.34 -1.22
CA LEU A 54 7.54 17.21 0.07
C LEU A 54 6.56 16.82 1.18
N TYR A 55 5.40 17.46 1.24
CA TYR A 55 4.40 17.10 2.24
C TYR A 55 3.84 15.69 2.01
N LYS A 56 3.83 15.19 0.77
CA LYS A 56 3.48 13.78 0.46
C LYS A 56 4.49 12.82 1.09
N SER A 57 5.79 13.09 1.00
CA SER A 57 6.80 12.23 1.62
C SER A 57 6.69 12.17 3.14
N ARG A 58 6.07 13.18 3.75
CA ARG A 58 5.75 13.25 5.19
C ARG A 58 4.35 12.73 5.52
N LYS A 59 3.58 12.31 4.51
CA LYS A 59 2.19 11.86 4.64
C LYS A 59 1.28 12.93 5.26
N GLU A 60 1.59 14.21 5.02
CA GLU A 60 0.82 15.35 5.52
C GLU A 60 -0.24 15.77 4.48
N TRP A 61 -1.36 15.06 4.41
CA TRP A 61 -2.30 15.15 3.28
C TRP A 61 -3.00 16.50 3.13
N LYS A 62 -3.32 17.20 4.23
CA LYS A 62 -3.93 18.54 4.18
C LYS A 62 -3.01 19.55 3.48
N PRO A 63 -1.71 19.67 3.86
CA PRO A 63 -0.74 20.41 3.08
C PRO A 63 -0.60 19.94 1.62
N VAL A 64 -0.54 18.63 1.36
CA VAL A 64 -0.45 18.11 -0.03
C VAL A 64 -1.61 18.62 -0.87
N TYR A 65 -2.84 18.50 -0.36
CA TYR A 65 -4.05 18.98 -1.02
C TYR A 65 -3.97 20.48 -1.28
N HIS A 66 -3.65 21.28 -0.26
CA HIS A 66 -3.59 22.75 -0.39
C HIS A 66 -2.59 23.20 -1.46
N TYR A 67 -1.36 22.69 -1.40
CA TYR A 67 -0.31 23.12 -2.32
C TYR A 67 -0.48 22.53 -3.72
N SER A 68 -0.88 21.27 -3.84
CA SER A 68 -1.13 20.65 -5.15
C SER A 68 -2.30 21.31 -5.87
N LEU A 69 -3.37 21.68 -5.14
CA LEU A 69 -4.51 22.42 -5.70
C LEU A 69 -4.10 23.80 -6.24
N ARG A 70 -3.21 24.51 -5.53
CA ARG A 70 -2.66 25.78 -6.02
C ARG A 70 -1.77 25.58 -7.25
N ALA A 71 -0.92 24.57 -7.23
CA ALA A 71 -0.03 24.26 -8.34
C ALA A 71 -0.80 23.93 -9.62
N VAL A 72 -1.82 23.05 -9.58
CA VAL A 72 -2.59 22.68 -10.80
C VAL A 72 -3.41 23.84 -11.36
N LYS A 73 -3.87 24.78 -10.51
CA LYS A 73 -4.56 26.00 -10.96
C LYS A 73 -3.62 26.92 -11.74
N ASN A 74 -2.36 26.97 -11.35
CA ASN A 74 -1.33 27.80 -11.97
C ASN A 74 -0.68 27.12 -13.20
N ASN A 75 -0.59 25.79 -13.19
CA ASN A 75 -0.11 24.99 -14.32
C ASN A 75 -0.86 23.65 -14.39
N PRO A 76 -1.85 23.51 -15.29
CA PRO A 76 -2.66 22.30 -15.39
C PRO A 76 -1.98 21.16 -16.15
N PHE A 77 -0.75 21.32 -16.66
CA PHE A 77 -0.06 20.33 -17.49
C PHE A 77 0.93 19.45 -16.70
N ASN A 78 0.95 19.54 -15.37
CA ASN A 78 1.83 18.75 -14.53
C ASN A 78 1.09 17.54 -13.92
N ASP A 79 1.27 16.37 -14.54
CA ASP A 79 0.62 15.12 -14.13
C ASP A 79 1.02 14.67 -12.71
N GLU A 80 2.27 14.89 -12.29
CA GLU A 80 2.71 14.56 -10.92
C GLU A 80 1.93 15.38 -9.89
N THR A 81 1.68 16.66 -10.18
CA THR A 81 0.92 17.55 -9.31
C THR A 81 -0.56 17.15 -9.26
N TRP A 82 -1.15 16.79 -10.40
CA TRP A 82 -2.50 16.23 -10.44
C TRP A 82 -2.60 14.92 -9.65
N SER A 83 -1.59 14.05 -9.74
CA SER A 83 -1.52 12.79 -9.00
C SER A 83 -1.47 13.02 -7.49
N ASN A 84 -0.63 13.97 -7.05
CA ASN A 84 -0.54 14.37 -5.64
C ASN A 84 -1.86 14.99 -5.13
N LEU A 85 -2.51 15.83 -5.94
CA LEU A 85 -3.83 16.39 -5.61
C LEU A 85 -4.88 15.28 -5.49
N ALA A 86 -4.93 14.38 -6.47
CA ALA A 86 -5.93 13.32 -6.53
C ALA A 86 -5.77 12.36 -5.35
N LEU A 87 -4.54 11.96 -5.03
CA LEU A 87 -4.22 11.14 -3.86
C LEU A 87 -4.63 11.82 -2.56
N ALA A 88 -4.22 13.08 -2.34
CA ALA A 88 -4.56 13.80 -1.11
C ALA A 88 -6.07 14.06 -0.98
N ALA A 89 -6.76 14.38 -2.08
CA ALA A 89 -8.20 14.54 -2.08
C ALA A 89 -8.93 13.22 -1.79
N THR A 90 -8.43 12.08 -2.29
CA THR A 90 -8.97 10.74 -1.94
C THR A 90 -8.82 10.47 -0.45
N VAL A 91 -7.66 10.74 0.15
CA VAL A 91 -7.43 10.52 1.60
C VAL A 91 -8.31 11.42 2.46
N LEU A 92 -8.50 12.67 2.04
CA LEU A 92 -9.34 13.64 2.75
C LEU A 92 -10.83 13.50 2.45
N GLU A 93 -11.21 12.50 1.65
CA GLU A 93 -12.60 12.26 1.23
C GLU A 93 -13.23 13.46 0.48
N GLU A 94 -12.40 14.29 -0.15
CA GLU A 94 -12.82 15.42 -1.00
C GLU A 94 -13.21 14.89 -2.40
N TRP A 95 -14.27 14.08 -2.45
CA TRP A 95 -14.60 13.22 -3.59
C TRP A 95 -14.78 13.95 -4.92
N GLU A 96 -15.32 15.17 -4.90
CA GLU A 96 -15.49 15.96 -6.12
C GLU A 96 -14.13 16.39 -6.72
N ILE A 97 -13.21 16.84 -5.87
CA ILE A 97 -11.87 17.24 -6.32
C ILE A 97 -11.04 16.03 -6.69
N ALA A 98 -11.13 14.95 -5.91
CA ALA A 98 -10.46 13.69 -6.22
C ALA A 98 -10.91 13.16 -7.59
N ARG A 99 -12.22 13.17 -7.86
CA ARG A 99 -12.80 12.78 -9.16
C ARG A 99 -12.28 13.63 -10.30
N GLN A 100 -12.30 14.95 -10.15
CA GLN A 100 -11.78 15.86 -11.16
C GLN A 100 -10.31 15.58 -11.46
N ALA A 101 -9.50 15.44 -10.41
CA ALA A 101 -8.07 15.24 -10.54
C ALA A 101 -7.73 13.88 -11.17
N TRP A 102 -8.41 12.79 -10.79
CA TRP A 102 -8.24 11.51 -11.45
C TRP A 102 -8.72 11.52 -12.90
N ASN A 103 -9.85 12.16 -13.20
CA ASN A 103 -10.34 12.26 -14.58
C ASN A 103 -9.39 13.05 -15.49
N GLN A 104 -8.70 14.06 -14.94
CA GLN A 104 -7.63 14.78 -15.65
C GLN A 104 -6.45 13.87 -16.00
N LEU A 105 -6.15 12.89 -15.16
CA LEU A 105 -5.11 11.86 -15.38
C LEU A 105 -5.59 10.70 -16.26
N GLY A 106 -6.77 10.81 -16.88
CA GLY A 106 -7.29 9.82 -17.82
C GLY A 106 -8.19 8.73 -17.23
N TYR A 107 -8.39 8.71 -15.90
CA TYR A 107 -9.38 7.82 -15.28
C TYR A 107 -10.80 8.24 -15.65
N LYS A 108 -11.78 7.36 -15.43
CA LYS A 108 -13.18 7.55 -15.86
C LYS A 108 -14.15 7.34 -14.69
N PHE A 109 -14.20 8.31 -13.80
CA PHE A 109 -15.14 8.35 -12.69
C PHE A 109 -16.40 9.15 -13.02
N ARG A 110 -17.57 8.67 -12.59
CA ARG A 110 -18.88 9.31 -12.87
C ARG A 110 -19.23 10.33 -11.79
N LYS A 111 -19.87 11.44 -12.13
CA LYS A 111 -20.21 12.48 -11.13
C LYS A 111 -21.12 11.98 -9.98
N ALA A 112 -21.94 10.96 -10.23
CA ALA A 112 -22.90 10.45 -9.25
C ALA A 112 -22.29 9.59 -8.13
N ASP A 113 -21.02 9.19 -8.22
CA ASP A 113 -20.44 8.30 -7.21
C ASP A 113 -20.23 9.07 -5.91
N ARG A 114 -20.75 8.56 -4.79
CA ARG A 114 -20.55 9.19 -3.47
C ARG A 114 -19.12 9.03 -2.95
N GLU A 115 -18.45 7.98 -3.41
CA GLU A 115 -17.09 7.61 -3.09
C GLU A 115 -16.44 7.08 -4.38
N LEU A 116 -15.12 7.24 -4.52
CA LEU A 116 -14.42 6.75 -5.71
C LEU A 116 -14.33 5.22 -5.71
N ARG A 117 -14.78 4.60 -6.81
CA ARG A 117 -14.63 3.16 -7.03
C ARG A 117 -14.50 2.85 -8.52
N LEU A 118 -13.47 2.07 -8.88
CA LEU A 118 -13.24 1.59 -10.25
C LEU A 118 -12.97 0.08 -10.32
N GLU A 119 -12.74 -0.60 -9.21
CA GLU A 119 -12.46 -2.05 -9.15
C GLU A 119 -11.38 -2.47 -10.17
N MET A 120 -10.13 -2.13 -9.86
CA MET A 120 -9.01 -2.20 -10.81
C MET A 120 -8.24 -3.52 -10.77
N GLY A 121 -8.88 -4.60 -10.30
CA GLY A 121 -8.26 -5.90 -10.12
C GLY A 121 -7.34 -6.00 -8.89
N ARG A 122 -6.41 -6.95 -8.92
CA ARG A 122 -5.48 -7.24 -7.81
C ARG A 122 -4.07 -6.72 -8.11
N LEU A 123 -3.32 -6.46 -7.05
CA LEU A 123 -1.90 -6.09 -7.12
C LEU A 123 -1.15 -6.59 -5.89
N ALA A 124 0.19 -6.48 -5.92
CA ALA A 124 1.04 -6.72 -4.77
C ALA A 124 1.33 -5.41 -4.01
N VAL A 125 1.25 -5.44 -2.70
CA VAL A 125 1.55 -4.31 -1.80
C VAL A 125 2.70 -4.68 -0.88
N CYS A 126 3.70 -3.82 -0.75
CA CYS A 126 4.73 -3.93 0.27
C CYS A 126 4.28 -3.17 1.53
N LEU A 127 3.99 -3.91 2.59
CA LEU A 127 3.70 -3.43 3.94
C LEU A 127 5.01 -3.04 4.62
N ASN A 128 5.00 -2.00 5.46
CA ASN A 128 6.17 -1.55 6.22
C ASN A 128 7.46 -1.42 5.39
N PRO A 129 7.44 -0.73 4.23
CA PRO A 129 8.56 -0.70 3.28
C PRO A 129 9.86 -0.12 3.86
N ASP A 130 9.76 0.71 4.90
CA ASP A 130 10.89 1.39 5.54
C ASP A 130 11.45 0.63 6.76
N SER A 131 10.86 -0.51 7.13
CA SER A 131 11.30 -1.31 8.30
C SER A 131 11.39 -2.80 7.97
N ASN A 132 10.31 -3.56 8.21
CA ASN A 132 10.22 -4.99 7.95
C ASN A 132 9.26 -5.23 6.78
N PRO A 133 9.73 -5.05 5.53
CA PRO A 133 8.92 -5.17 4.33
C PRO A 133 8.26 -6.55 4.19
N GLU A 134 6.95 -6.61 4.00
CA GLU A 134 6.19 -7.83 3.69
C GLU A 134 5.36 -7.61 2.42
N ILE A 135 5.39 -8.53 1.46
CA ILE A 135 4.63 -8.36 0.22
C ILE A 135 3.36 -9.21 0.26
N VAL A 136 2.21 -8.55 0.13
CA VAL A 136 0.89 -9.18 0.21
C VAL A 136 0.06 -8.89 -1.04
N GLU A 137 -0.90 -9.76 -1.36
CA GLU A 137 -1.90 -9.48 -2.39
C GLU A 137 -3.01 -8.57 -1.83
N ALA A 138 -3.48 -7.63 -2.66
CA ALA A 138 -4.58 -6.74 -2.33
C ALA A 138 -5.48 -6.47 -3.53
N SER A 139 -6.78 -6.27 -3.27
CA SER A 139 -7.77 -5.82 -4.25
C SER A 139 -7.77 -4.29 -4.33
N ARG A 140 -7.68 -3.73 -5.54
CA ARG A 140 -7.63 -2.28 -5.76
C ARG A 140 -9.02 -1.68 -5.96
N ILE A 141 -9.48 -0.87 -5.00
CA ILE A 141 -10.79 -0.21 -5.02
C ILE A 141 -10.81 0.90 -6.08
N ASP A 142 -9.75 1.70 -6.09
CA ASP A 142 -9.52 2.86 -6.94
C ASP A 142 -7.99 3.07 -7.12
N PRO A 143 -7.50 4.12 -7.81
CA PRO A 143 -6.08 4.26 -8.08
C PRO A 143 -5.18 4.15 -6.85
N VAL A 144 -5.57 4.61 -5.67
CA VAL A 144 -4.66 4.66 -4.51
C VAL A 144 -5.14 3.87 -3.31
N ARG A 145 -6.38 3.38 -3.29
CA ARG A 145 -6.92 2.59 -2.17
C ARG A 145 -7.03 1.12 -2.51
N VAL A 146 -6.56 0.29 -1.58
CA VAL A 146 -6.54 -1.17 -1.71
C VAL A 146 -7.05 -1.83 -0.43
N ILE A 147 -7.58 -3.05 -0.57
CA ILE A 147 -8.00 -3.91 0.54
C ILE A 147 -7.10 -5.12 0.54
N ILE A 148 -6.44 -5.42 1.65
CA ILE A 148 -5.57 -6.60 1.76
C ILE A 148 -6.40 -7.89 1.59
N GLU A 149 -5.93 -8.79 0.72
CA GLU A 149 -6.54 -10.10 0.45
C GLU A 149 -5.68 -11.27 0.95
N SER A 150 -4.38 -11.09 1.13
CA SER A 150 -3.58 -12.04 1.91
C SER A 150 -3.79 -11.82 3.41
N ILE A 151 -3.41 -12.79 4.24
CA ILE A 151 -3.31 -12.68 5.69
C ILE A 151 -1.88 -12.28 6.02
N PRO A 152 -1.63 -11.01 6.39
CA PRO A 152 -0.30 -10.55 6.75
C PRO A 152 0.20 -11.27 8.00
N GLN A 153 1.51 -11.36 8.12
CA GLN A 153 2.13 -11.83 9.35
C GLN A 153 1.82 -10.88 10.50
N PRO A 154 1.73 -11.38 11.75
CA PRO A 154 1.39 -10.54 12.90
C PRO A 154 2.39 -9.39 13.13
N SER A 155 3.67 -9.61 12.79
CA SER A 155 4.75 -8.64 12.89
C SER A 155 4.55 -7.41 11.98
N SER A 156 3.73 -7.52 10.93
CA SER A 156 3.39 -6.39 10.06
C SER A 156 2.48 -5.37 10.76
N GLY A 157 1.75 -5.77 11.79
CA GLY A 157 0.70 -4.95 12.41
C GLY A 157 -0.48 -4.64 11.48
N ARG A 158 -0.64 -5.40 10.39
CA ARG A 158 -1.77 -5.33 9.45
C ARG A 158 -2.64 -6.58 9.55
N ARG A 159 -3.87 -6.50 9.03
CA ARG A 159 -4.86 -7.57 9.04
C ARG A 159 -5.44 -7.80 7.66
N TYR A 160 -5.90 -9.04 7.45
CA TYR A 160 -6.76 -9.37 6.33
C TYR A 160 -7.91 -8.36 6.25
N LYS A 161 -8.20 -7.84 5.04
CA LYS A 161 -9.20 -6.80 4.76
C LYS A 161 -8.94 -5.42 5.39
N ASP A 162 -7.73 -5.13 5.88
CA ASP A 162 -7.35 -3.74 6.15
C ASP A 162 -7.39 -2.94 4.84
N THR A 163 -7.80 -1.67 4.93
CA THR A 163 -7.77 -0.74 3.80
C THR A 163 -6.52 0.12 3.90
N LEU A 164 -5.72 0.11 2.84
CA LEU A 164 -4.47 0.86 2.75
C LEU A 164 -4.54 1.91 1.65
N LEU A 165 -3.73 2.95 1.83
CA LEU A 165 -3.31 3.86 0.78
C LEU A 165 -1.98 3.36 0.22
N ILE A 166 -1.82 3.35 -1.10
CA ILE A 166 -0.57 2.97 -1.79
C ILE A 166 -0.02 4.11 -2.64
N ASP A 167 1.28 4.08 -2.92
CA ASP A 167 1.85 4.94 -3.97
C ASP A 167 1.42 4.42 -5.35
N LEU A 168 1.26 5.33 -6.31
CA LEU A 168 0.96 4.98 -7.69
C LEU A 168 2.18 4.51 -8.47
N ASN A 169 3.37 4.86 -8.00
CA ASN A 169 4.60 4.42 -8.63
C ASN A 169 4.99 3.04 -8.09
N PRO A 170 5.20 2.04 -8.96
CA PRO A 170 5.67 0.74 -8.51
C PRO A 170 7.06 0.88 -7.89
N ALA A 171 7.26 0.28 -6.73
CA ALA A 171 8.52 0.33 -5.99
C ALA A 171 9.52 -0.74 -6.49
N GLY A 172 9.00 -1.81 -7.08
CA GLY A 172 9.80 -2.89 -7.64
C GLY A 172 8.94 -4.00 -8.23
N ASN A 173 9.56 -5.15 -8.46
CA ASN A 173 8.87 -6.34 -8.95
C ASN A 173 8.96 -7.46 -7.91
N HIS A 174 7.81 -8.05 -7.60
CA HIS A 174 7.67 -9.30 -6.88
C HIS A 174 7.58 -10.43 -7.92
N TYR A 175 8.21 -11.57 -7.65
CA TYR A 175 8.30 -12.66 -8.62
C TYR A 175 7.46 -13.84 -8.17
N ILE A 176 6.42 -14.16 -8.93
CA ILE A 176 5.57 -15.33 -8.71
C ILE A 176 5.96 -16.38 -9.75
N GLY A 177 6.77 -17.35 -9.32
CA GLY A 177 7.40 -18.31 -10.22
C GLY A 177 8.34 -17.61 -11.20
N ARG A 178 7.97 -17.56 -12.48
CA ARG A 178 8.74 -16.86 -13.54
C ARG A 178 8.18 -15.49 -13.91
N HIS A 179 7.05 -15.10 -13.36
CA HIS A 179 6.38 -13.85 -13.72
C HIS A 179 6.77 -12.73 -12.76
N ALA A 180 7.24 -11.62 -13.31
CA ALA A 180 7.47 -10.39 -12.58
C ALA A 180 6.15 -9.61 -12.48
N VAL A 181 5.70 -9.34 -11.27
CA VAL A 181 4.51 -8.55 -10.97
C VAL A 181 4.95 -7.29 -10.22
N PRO A 182 4.55 -6.08 -10.64
CA PRO A 182 4.91 -4.87 -9.91
C PRO A 182 4.27 -4.87 -8.52
N TYR A 183 5.02 -4.45 -7.51
CA TYR A 183 4.47 -4.17 -6.18
C TYR A 183 4.54 -2.67 -5.87
N PHE A 184 3.61 -2.23 -5.04
CA PHE A 184 3.45 -0.84 -4.63
C PHE A 184 3.64 -0.72 -3.13
N ASN A 185 4.32 0.33 -2.68
CA ASN A 185 4.52 0.54 -1.25
C ASN A 185 3.25 1.07 -0.59
N GLU A 186 2.95 0.60 0.63
CA GLU A 186 1.97 1.25 1.47
C GLU A 186 2.44 2.68 1.83
N LEU A 187 1.51 3.62 1.79
CA LEU A 187 1.69 4.98 2.27
C LEU A 187 1.02 5.14 3.64
N GLU A 188 -0.20 4.67 3.82
CA GLU A 188 -0.92 4.84 5.08
C GLU A 188 -1.94 3.72 5.31
N HIS A 189 -2.14 3.36 6.57
CA HIS A 189 -3.21 2.48 6.98
C HIS A 189 -4.50 3.30 7.20
N LEU A 190 -5.43 3.22 6.23
CA LEU A 190 -6.66 4.03 6.24
C LEU A 190 -7.72 3.47 7.20
N LYS A 191 -7.93 2.14 7.18
CA LYS A 191 -8.97 1.51 7.99
C LYS A 191 -8.57 0.11 8.43
N ARG A 192 -8.60 -0.09 9.75
CA ARG A 192 -8.42 -1.40 10.36
C ARG A 192 -9.69 -2.25 10.22
N SER A 193 -9.50 -3.50 9.85
CA SER A 193 -10.55 -4.48 9.73
C SER A 193 -10.86 -5.14 11.10
N PRO A 194 -12.07 -5.69 11.28
CA PRO A 194 -12.42 -6.45 12.48
C PRO A 194 -11.83 -7.88 12.47
N TRP A 195 -11.13 -8.27 11.41
CA TRP A 195 -10.60 -9.63 11.26
C TRP A 195 -9.40 -9.84 12.18
N LYS A 196 -9.32 -11.05 12.73
CA LYS A 196 -8.21 -11.55 13.54
C LYS A 196 -7.50 -12.63 12.75
N THR A 197 -6.22 -12.81 13.02
CA THR A 197 -5.41 -13.86 12.41
C THR A 197 -5.35 -15.04 13.36
N PHE A 198 -5.68 -16.23 12.86
CA PHE A 198 -5.49 -17.49 13.56
C PHE A 198 -4.48 -18.32 12.80
N ALA A 199 -3.64 -19.07 13.49
CA ALA A 199 -2.67 -19.95 12.85
C ALA A 199 -2.67 -21.33 13.48
N THR A 200 -2.39 -22.34 12.66
CA THR A 200 -2.15 -23.70 13.12
C THR A 200 -1.26 -24.46 12.14
N TYR A 201 -0.67 -25.56 12.62
CA TYR A 201 0.03 -26.51 11.78
C TYR A 201 -0.90 -27.64 11.38
N LEU A 202 -1.02 -27.88 10.08
CA LEU A 202 -1.63 -29.07 9.51
C LEU A 202 -0.59 -30.19 9.46
N HIS A 203 -0.92 -31.36 10.00
CA HIS A 203 -0.07 -32.55 10.02
C HIS A 203 -0.31 -33.36 8.76
N THR A 204 0.21 -32.83 7.64
CA THR A 204 0.13 -33.46 6.33
C THR A 204 1.35 -33.10 5.47
N GLY A 205 1.77 -34.05 4.63
CA GLY A 205 2.74 -33.80 3.55
C GLY A 205 2.08 -33.43 2.21
N SER A 206 0.76 -33.54 2.10
CA SER A 206 0.02 -33.32 0.85
C SER A 206 -0.44 -31.87 0.72
N ILE A 207 -0.16 -31.24 -0.43
CA ILE A 207 -0.70 -29.91 -0.75
C ILE A 207 -2.20 -29.97 -1.03
N ASP A 208 -2.72 -31.11 -1.50
CA ASP A 208 -4.14 -31.29 -1.79
C ASP A 208 -4.97 -31.20 -0.50
N ASP A 209 -4.45 -31.72 0.62
CA ASP A 209 -5.11 -31.56 1.93
C ASP A 209 -5.18 -30.08 2.33
N VAL A 210 -4.15 -29.30 2.04
CA VAL A 210 -4.17 -27.84 2.30
C VAL A 210 -5.19 -27.14 1.41
N ALA A 211 -5.31 -27.57 0.14
CA ALA A 211 -6.31 -27.05 -0.78
C ALA A 211 -7.76 -27.34 -0.33
N VAL A 212 -8.00 -28.50 0.31
CA VAL A 212 -9.31 -28.79 0.95
C VAL A 212 -9.63 -27.76 2.04
N LEU A 213 -8.66 -27.42 2.90
CA LEU A 213 -8.90 -26.40 3.93
C LEU A 213 -9.16 -25.02 3.31
N ALA A 214 -8.41 -24.67 2.25
CA ALA A 214 -8.62 -23.42 1.53
C ALA A 214 -10.06 -23.31 0.99
N ALA A 215 -10.57 -24.38 0.38
CA ALA A 215 -11.95 -24.44 -0.13
C ALA A 215 -12.98 -24.31 1.00
N LEU A 216 -12.80 -25.03 2.11
CA LEU A 216 -13.70 -24.93 3.26
C LEU A 216 -13.71 -23.52 3.88
N CYS A 217 -12.54 -22.85 3.93
CA CYS A 217 -12.47 -21.46 4.37
C CYS A 217 -13.23 -20.54 3.42
N GLU A 218 -13.09 -20.71 2.11
CA GLU A 218 -13.83 -19.93 1.11
C GLU A 218 -15.34 -20.11 1.25
N ASP A 219 -15.82 -21.34 1.36
CA ASP A 219 -17.25 -21.67 1.55
C ASP A 219 -17.83 -21.03 2.82
N ASN A 220 -17.01 -20.94 3.88
CA ASN A 220 -17.38 -20.32 5.14
C ASN A 220 -17.04 -18.81 5.21
N ARG A 221 -16.62 -18.21 4.09
CA ARG A 221 -16.24 -16.79 3.98
C ARG A 221 -15.16 -16.38 4.99
N LEU A 222 -14.16 -17.24 5.19
CA LEU A 222 -12.96 -16.97 5.98
C LEU A 222 -11.81 -16.60 5.04
N GLY A 223 -10.86 -15.80 5.52
CA GLY A 223 -9.59 -15.65 4.81
C GLY A 223 -8.71 -16.87 5.05
N PHE A 224 -7.89 -17.23 4.07
CA PHE A 224 -6.96 -18.36 4.18
C PHE A 224 -5.65 -18.04 3.49
N ASP A 225 -4.52 -18.42 4.12
CA ASP A 225 -3.20 -18.36 3.51
C ASP A 225 -2.30 -19.51 3.93
N ASN A 226 -1.49 -19.99 3.00
CA ASN A 226 -0.48 -21.02 3.25
C ASN A 226 0.90 -20.38 3.47
N TRP A 227 1.18 -19.99 4.71
CA TRP A 227 2.47 -19.38 5.08
C TRP A 227 3.67 -20.30 4.86
N SER A 228 3.50 -21.63 4.99
CA SER A 228 4.57 -22.58 4.63
C SER A 228 4.92 -22.58 3.14
N HIS A 229 3.97 -22.28 2.27
CA HIS A 229 4.20 -22.12 0.84
C HIS A 229 4.91 -20.79 0.55
N ALA A 230 4.42 -19.68 1.12
CA ALA A 230 5.06 -18.37 0.98
C ALA A 230 6.57 -18.42 1.32
N LEU A 231 6.92 -19.04 2.45
CA LEU A 231 8.31 -19.27 2.86
C LEU A 231 9.15 -20.08 1.86
N ARG A 232 8.55 -21.05 1.15
CA ARG A 232 9.26 -21.87 0.15
C ARG A 232 9.56 -21.08 -1.11
N TYR A 233 8.70 -20.12 -1.47
CA TYR A 233 8.89 -19.26 -2.64
C TYR A 233 9.92 -18.15 -2.39
N LEU A 234 10.03 -17.66 -1.15
CA LEU A 234 10.94 -16.59 -0.77
C LEU A 234 12.40 -17.02 -0.54
N GLN A 235 12.82 -18.17 -1.07
CA GLN A 235 14.20 -18.62 -0.91
C GLN A 235 15.18 -17.63 -1.60
N PRO A 236 16.16 -17.06 -0.86
CA PRO A 236 17.07 -16.03 -1.38
C PRO A 236 17.85 -16.44 -2.63
N ARG A 237 18.02 -17.75 -2.86
CA ARG A 237 18.67 -18.31 -4.06
C ARG A 237 17.88 -18.06 -5.34
N LEU A 238 16.57 -17.90 -5.26
CA LEU A 238 15.69 -17.70 -6.43
C LEU A 238 15.41 -16.21 -6.67
N HIS A 239 15.46 -15.37 -5.63
CA HIS A 239 15.03 -13.97 -5.69
C HIS A 239 15.98 -13.02 -4.92
N PRO A 240 17.24 -12.84 -5.37
CA PRO A 240 18.28 -12.10 -4.64
C PRO A 240 18.02 -10.59 -4.46
N LYS A 241 17.02 -10.03 -5.17
CA LYS A 241 16.62 -8.62 -5.07
C LYS A 241 15.40 -8.40 -4.17
N VAL A 242 14.74 -9.46 -3.72
CA VAL A 242 13.55 -9.36 -2.87
C VAL A 242 14.00 -9.29 -1.42
N THR A 243 13.87 -8.11 -0.82
CA THR A 243 14.06 -7.89 0.61
C THR A 243 12.72 -8.06 1.30
N GLU A 244 12.17 -9.28 1.31
CA GLU A 244 10.94 -9.57 2.05
C GLU A 244 11.29 -10.19 3.40
N TYR A 245 10.63 -9.72 4.46
CA TYR A 245 10.78 -10.20 5.81
C TYR A 245 9.67 -11.19 6.13
N PHE A 246 10.07 -12.39 6.53
CA PHE A 246 9.15 -13.37 7.10
C PHE A 246 9.64 -13.72 8.51
N ASP A 247 8.83 -13.38 9.51
CA ASP A 247 9.08 -13.68 10.90
C ASP A 247 8.96 -15.19 11.14
N LEU A 248 10.11 -15.83 11.21
CA LEU A 248 10.23 -17.27 11.46
C LEU A 248 10.19 -17.63 12.95
N THR A 249 10.06 -16.66 13.86
CA THR A 249 10.13 -16.94 15.31
C THR A 249 8.95 -17.79 15.81
N ASN A 250 7.80 -17.71 15.12
CA ASN A 250 6.63 -18.57 15.35
C ASN A 250 6.58 -19.82 14.44
N VAL A 251 7.53 -19.94 13.50
CA VAL A 251 7.61 -21.04 12.53
C VAL A 251 8.62 -22.07 13.03
N GLY A 252 8.14 -23.11 13.71
CA GLY A 252 8.96 -24.25 14.10
C GLY A 252 9.74 -24.79 12.90
N LYS A 253 10.95 -25.32 13.14
CA LYS A 253 11.84 -25.86 12.09
C LYS A 253 11.05 -26.69 11.09
N HIS A 254 11.12 -26.29 9.81
CA HIS A 254 10.46 -26.91 8.67
C HIS A 254 10.55 -28.44 8.73
N LYS A 255 9.38 -29.10 8.65
CA LYS A 255 9.27 -30.56 8.46
C LYS A 255 8.43 -30.79 7.21
N ARG A 256 8.82 -31.77 6.38
CA ARG A 256 8.13 -32.11 5.12
C ARG A 256 6.64 -32.42 5.30
N ASP A 257 6.25 -32.87 6.49
CA ASP A 257 4.89 -33.31 6.81
C ASP A 257 4.11 -32.29 7.66
N LEU A 258 4.53 -31.01 7.64
CA LEU A 258 3.83 -29.92 8.32
C LEU A 258 3.62 -28.73 7.39
N TYR A 259 2.40 -28.19 7.42
CA TYR A 259 2.04 -26.91 6.81
C TYR A 259 1.53 -25.95 7.88
N LEU A 260 2.26 -24.86 8.10
CA LEU A 260 1.74 -23.69 8.80
C LEU A 260 0.79 -22.94 7.87
N VAL A 261 -0.46 -22.78 8.31
CA VAL A 261 -1.50 -22.03 7.62
C VAL A 261 -2.04 -20.94 8.52
N ALA A 262 -2.49 -19.85 7.91
CA ALA A 262 -3.20 -18.78 8.56
C ALA A 262 -4.65 -18.74 8.09
N ILE A 263 -5.55 -18.42 9.00
CA ILE A 263 -6.98 -18.28 8.77
C ILE A 263 -7.41 -16.95 9.36
N ALA A 264 -8.08 -16.11 8.57
CA ALA A 264 -8.65 -14.87 9.06
C ALA A 264 -10.12 -15.07 9.38
N ALA A 265 -10.52 -14.69 10.58
CA ALA A 265 -11.93 -14.69 10.99
C ALA A 265 -12.20 -13.54 11.97
N THR A 266 -13.47 -13.12 12.11
CA THR A 266 -13.83 -12.13 13.13
C THR A 266 -13.74 -12.70 14.55
N GLU A 267 -13.95 -14.01 14.69
CA GLU A 267 -14.05 -14.74 15.94
C GLU A 267 -13.52 -16.17 15.78
N LYS A 268 -12.93 -16.73 16.84
CA LYS A 268 -12.32 -18.07 16.84
C LYS A 268 -13.35 -19.17 16.58
N GLN A 269 -14.58 -19.01 17.08
CA GLN A 269 -15.69 -19.95 16.96
C GLN A 269 -16.11 -20.22 15.52
N LYS A 270 -15.74 -19.35 14.57
CA LYS A 270 -15.98 -19.58 13.14
C LYS A 270 -14.92 -20.47 12.50
N VAL A 271 -13.72 -20.54 13.08
CA VAL A 271 -12.57 -21.29 12.52
C VAL A 271 -12.57 -22.74 12.98
N GLU A 272 -12.91 -22.99 14.24
CA GLU A 272 -12.86 -24.34 14.82
C GLU A 272 -13.73 -25.38 14.09
N PRO A 273 -14.99 -25.08 13.70
CA PRO A 273 -15.81 -26.03 12.93
C PRO A 273 -15.19 -26.38 11.58
N VAL A 274 -14.62 -25.39 10.88
CA VAL A 274 -13.97 -25.57 9.58
C VAL A 274 -12.76 -26.49 9.68
N LEU A 275 -11.92 -26.31 10.72
CA LEU A 275 -10.79 -27.20 10.97
C LEU A 275 -11.23 -28.62 11.34
N LYS A 276 -12.36 -28.76 12.05
CA LYS A 276 -12.93 -30.08 12.38
C LYS A 276 -13.50 -30.79 11.17
N GLU A 277 -14.17 -30.07 10.29
CA GLU A 277 -14.64 -30.62 9.02
C GLU A 277 -13.46 -31.07 8.14
N TRP A 278 -12.42 -30.24 8.05
CA TRP A 278 -11.17 -30.61 7.37
C TRP A 278 -10.53 -31.88 7.94
N GLU A 279 -10.50 -32.02 9.27
CA GLU A 279 -9.99 -33.22 9.97
C GLU A 279 -10.74 -34.49 9.56
N ILE A 280 -12.07 -34.39 9.38
CA ILE A 280 -12.95 -35.49 8.98
C ILE A 280 -12.73 -35.85 7.51
N ILE A 281 -12.67 -34.87 6.61
CA ILE A 281 -12.55 -35.09 5.16
C ILE A 281 -11.18 -35.68 4.81
N THR A 282 -10.10 -35.14 5.38
CA THR A 282 -8.72 -35.52 5.03
C THR A 282 -8.17 -36.66 5.89
N LEU A 283 -8.83 -36.97 7.00
CA LEU A 283 -8.37 -37.90 8.04
C LEU A 283 -6.99 -37.51 8.63
N LYS A 284 -6.62 -36.22 8.52
CA LYS A 284 -5.39 -35.65 9.08
C LYS A 284 -5.62 -35.05 10.45
N LYS A 285 -4.57 -34.49 11.04
CA LYS A 285 -4.61 -33.78 12.33
C LYS A 285 -4.07 -32.37 12.15
N PHE A 286 -4.43 -31.48 13.08
CA PHE A 286 -3.87 -30.15 13.16
C PHE A 286 -3.46 -29.84 14.61
N SER A 287 -2.49 -28.95 14.79
CA SER A 287 -2.07 -28.46 16.10
C SER A 287 -3.12 -27.57 16.75
N GLN A 288 -2.91 -27.17 18.00
CA GLN A 288 -3.77 -26.19 18.65
C GLN A 288 -3.88 -24.90 17.81
N LEU A 289 -5.11 -24.39 17.69
CA LEU A 289 -5.37 -23.12 17.01
C LEU A 289 -4.95 -21.95 17.91
N GLU A 290 -4.03 -21.14 17.42
CA GLU A 290 -3.49 -19.96 18.10
C GLU A 290 -4.09 -18.70 17.48
N GLU A 291 -4.51 -17.75 18.31
CA GLU A 291 -4.89 -16.40 17.88
C GLU A 291 -3.63 -15.53 17.90
N LEU A 292 -3.31 -14.89 16.78
CA LEU A 292 -2.15 -14.04 16.61
C LEU A 292 -2.61 -12.59 16.39
N GLY A 293 -2.13 -11.66 17.23
CA GLY A 293 -2.29 -10.20 17.01
C GLY A 293 -3.63 -9.60 17.41
#